data_AF-A0A8C9FYY8-F1
#
_entry.id   AF-A0A8C9FYY8-F1
#
_cell.length_a   1.000
_cell.length_b   1.000
_cell.length_c   1.000
_cell.angle_alpha   90.00
_cell.angle_beta   90.00
_cell.angle_gamma   90.00
#
_symmetry.space_group_name_H-M   'P 1'
#
loop_
_entity.id
_entity.type
_entity.pdbx_description
1 polymer ?
#
loop_
_entity_poly.entity_id
_entity_poly.type
_entity_poly.pdbx_seq_one_letter_code
_entity_poly.pdbx_strand_id
1 'polypeptide(L)'
;MSKETKKPFRQSVAEWRQFVYNPNSGEFLGRTAKSWGLILLFYLVFYGFLAALFTFTMWVMLQTLSNDIPKYRDRISSPGLMISPKPDTALEFYFNKSDAQSYAEYVSTLRKFLESKEGVPRKNALSDADLPPTVQWVGDFQAENEHLLSCFRFIQCLAIRGKK
;
A
#
# COMPACT_ATOMS: atom_id res chain seq x y z
N MET A 1 23.64 7.07 57.04
CA MET A 1 23.52 7.69 55.70
C MET A 1 24.48 6.95 54.77
N SER A 2 24.03 5.88 54.11
CA SER A 2 24.88 5.09 53.22
C SER A 2 25.10 5.83 51.91
N LYS A 3 26.37 5.96 51.51
CA LYS A 3 26.76 6.56 50.24
C LYS A 3 26.50 5.56 49.12
N GLU A 4 25.57 5.88 48.22
CA GLU A 4 25.34 5.15 46.97
C GLU A 4 26.54 5.37 46.03
N THR A 5 27.44 4.38 45.98
CA THR A 5 28.56 4.38 45.02
C THR A 5 28.02 4.00 43.64
N LYS A 6 27.75 4.99 42.78
CA LYS A 6 27.39 4.76 41.37
C LYS A 6 28.49 3.93 40.70
N LYS A 7 28.19 2.66 40.39
CA LYS A 7 29.06 1.83 39.53
C LYS A 7 29.37 2.62 38.25
N PRO A 8 30.65 2.77 37.85
CA PRO A 8 31.01 3.52 36.67
C PRO A 8 30.31 2.90 35.45
N PHE A 9 29.65 3.73 34.64
CA PHE A 9 28.93 3.33 33.44
C PHE A 9 29.74 2.33 32.59
N ARG A 10 31.07 2.52 32.50
CA ARG A 10 32.00 1.62 31.80
C ARG A 10 32.02 0.18 32.33
N GLN A 11 31.88 -0.04 33.64
CA GLN A 11 31.73 -1.39 34.19
C GLN A 11 30.40 -2.01 33.79
N SER A 12 29.31 -1.24 33.78
CA SER A 12 28.01 -1.72 33.31
C SER A 12 28.02 -2.06 31.81
N VAL A 13 28.69 -1.26 30.95
CA VAL A 13 28.82 -1.59 29.52
C VAL A 13 29.70 -2.82 29.29
N ALA A 14 30.75 -3.00 30.11
CA ALA A 14 31.62 -4.17 30.04
C ALA A 14 30.89 -5.46 30.45
N GLU A 15 30.11 -5.41 31.54
CA GLU A 15 29.25 -6.52 31.98
C GLU A 15 28.18 -6.85 30.94
N TRP A 16 27.56 -5.83 30.33
CA TRP A 16 26.58 -6.00 29.26
C TRP A 16 27.19 -6.63 28.01
N ARG A 17 28.41 -6.20 27.63
CA ARG A 17 29.12 -6.76 26.48
C ARG A 17 29.56 -8.21 26.73
N GLN A 18 29.98 -8.56 27.95
CA GLN A 18 30.28 -9.95 28.33
C GLN A 18 29.02 -10.83 28.36
N PHE A 19 27.87 -10.28 28.73
CA PHE A 19 26.59 -10.98 28.69
C PHE A 19 26.14 -11.27 27.24
N VAL A 20 26.37 -10.32 26.33
CA VAL A 20 26.04 -10.48 24.91
C VAL A 20 26.99 -11.45 24.21
N TYR A 21 28.29 -11.35 24.50
CA TYR A 21 29.32 -12.13 23.83
C TYR A 21 30.46 -12.53 24.78
N ASN A 22 30.66 -13.83 24.94
CA ASN A 22 31.80 -14.35 25.69
C ASN A 22 32.95 -14.73 24.73
N PRO A 23 34.03 -13.93 24.64
CA PRO A 23 35.12 -14.17 23.69
C PRO A 23 35.92 -15.45 23.97
N ASN A 24 35.86 -16.00 25.19
CA ASN A 24 36.60 -17.21 25.55
C ASN A 24 35.91 -18.50 25.09
N SER A 25 34.57 -18.53 25.06
CA SER A 25 33.78 -19.68 24.60
C SER A 25 33.15 -19.49 23.21
N GLY A 26 33.15 -18.26 22.67
CA GLY A 26 32.48 -17.94 21.41
C GLY A 26 30.95 -18.07 21.48
N GLU A 27 30.40 -18.03 22.69
CA GLU A 27 28.97 -18.13 22.94
C GLU A 27 28.33 -16.75 22.81
N PHE A 28 27.25 -16.68 22.04
CA PHE A 28 26.40 -15.51 21.91
C PHE A 28 25.14 -15.74 22.74
N LEU A 29 24.88 -14.87 23.72
CA LEU A 29 23.71 -14.96 24.62
C LEU A 29 23.51 -16.37 25.24
N GLY A 30 24.61 -17.04 25.63
CA GLY A 30 24.57 -18.35 26.29
C GLY A 30 24.34 -19.56 25.37
N ARG A 31 24.47 -19.40 24.05
CA ARG A 31 24.48 -20.52 23.08
C ARG A 31 25.63 -20.39 22.09
N THR A 32 26.13 -21.53 21.64
CA THR A 32 27.19 -21.60 20.62
C THR A 32 26.73 -20.96 19.30
N ALA A 33 27.59 -20.20 18.62
CA ALA A 33 27.27 -19.57 17.33
C ALA A 33 26.73 -20.55 16.27
N LYS A 34 27.14 -21.83 16.32
CA LYS A 34 26.64 -22.90 15.45
C LYS A 34 25.14 -23.17 15.62
N SER A 35 24.62 -23.18 16.85
CA SER A 35 23.18 -23.41 17.09
C SER A 35 22.35 -22.19 16.69
N TRP A 36 22.88 -20.99 16.91
CA TRP A 36 22.30 -19.74 16.40
C TRP A 36 22.19 -19.74 14.88
N GLY A 37 23.24 -20.16 14.18
CA GLY A 37 23.21 -20.31 12.72
C GLY A 37 22.14 -21.32 12.27
N LEU A 38 22.04 -22.48 12.93
CA LEU A 38 20.99 -23.46 12.62
C LEU A 38 19.58 -22.93 12.86
N ILE A 39 19.36 -22.21 13.97
CA ILE A 39 18.06 -21.60 14.28
C ILE A 39 17.71 -20.56 13.22
N LEU A 40 18.64 -19.65 12.89
CA LEU A 40 18.38 -18.63 11.87
C LEU A 40 18.12 -19.25 10.49
N LEU A 41 18.89 -20.27 10.09
CA LEU A 41 18.68 -20.98 8.82
C LEU A 41 17.31 -21.66 8.77
N PHE A 42 16.92 -22.35 9.86
CA PHE A 42 15.63 -23.00 9.97
C PHE A 42 14.49 -21.99 9.86
N TYR A 43 14.56 -20.87 10.59
CA TYR A 43 13.56 -19.81 10.52
C TYR A 43 13.51 -19.15 9.13
N LEU A 44 14.66 -18.91 8.49
CA LEU A 44 14.69 -18.30 7.16
C LEU A 44 14.00 -19.19 6.12
N VAL A 45 14.29 -20.49 6.10
CA VAL A 45 13.65 -21.44 5.19
C VAL A 45 12.16 -21.60 5.51
N PHE A 46 11.79 -21.73 6.79
CA PHE A 46 10.41 -21.91 7.22
C PHE A 46 9.53 -20.69 6.89
N TYR A 47 9.99 -19.49 7.25
CA TYR A 47 9.26 -18.26 6.94
C TYR A 47 9.31 -17.93 5.45
N GLY A 48 10.38 -18.28 4.74
CA GLY A 48 10.46 -18.18 3.29
C GLY A 48 9.40 -19.04 2.60
N PHE A 49 9.22 -20.28 3.05
CA PHE A 49 8.19 -21.18 2.52
C PHE A 49 6.77 -20.68 2.84
N LEU A 50 6.53 -20.21 4.06
CA LEU A 50 5.25 -19.58 4.44
C LEU A 50 4.95 -18.34 3.60
N ALA A 51 5.93 -17.47 3.40
CA ALA A 51 5.80 -16.28 2.56
C ALA A 51 5.55 -16.65 1.09
N ALA A 52 6.22 -17.68 0.58
CA ALA A 52 6.00 -18.19 -0.78
C ALA A 52 4.59 -18.75 -0.96
N LEU A 53 4.07 -19.54 0.00
CA LEU A 53 2.69 -20.02 -0.05
C LEU A 53 1.66 -18.89 0.08
N PHE A 54 1.93 -17.90 0.94
CA PHE A 54 1.06 -16.74 1.10
C PHE A 54 1.00 -15.90 -0.18
N THR A 55 2.16 -15.57 -0.74
CA THR A 55 2.25 -14.82 -2.01
C THR A 55 1.66 -15.63 -3.17
N PHE A 56 1.84 -16.94 -3.22
CA PHE A 56 1.25 -17.81 -4.23
C PHE A 56 -0.28 -17.81 -4.16
N THR A 57 -0.87 -17.97 -2.97
CA THR A 57 -2.34 -17.95 -2.82
C THR A 57 -2.93 -16.57 -3.13
N MET A 58 -2.26 -15.49 -2.74
CA MET A 58 -2.62 -14.14 -3.17
C MET A 58 -2.51 -13.94 -4.68
N TRP A 59 -1.46 -14.45 -5.31
CA TRP A 59 -1.25 -14.37 -6.76
C TRP A 59 -2.33 -15.14 -7.52
N VAL A 60 -2.64 -16.37 -7.11
CA VAL A 60 -3.72 -17.17 -7.71
C VAL A 60 -5.07 -16.45 -7.58
N MET A 61 -5.37 -15.86 -6.41
CA MET A 61 -6.60 -15.07 -6.23
C MET A 61 -6.68 -13.91 -7.22
N LEU A 62 -5.57 -13.18 -7.46
CA LEU A 62 -5.52 -12.09 -8.44
C LEU A 62 -5.74 -12.57 -9.87
N GLN A 63 -5.27 -13.78 -10.24
CA GLN A 63 -5.58 -14.36 -11.56
C GLN A 63 -7.07 -14.67 -11.75
N THR A 64 -7.86 -14.79 -10.67
CA THR A 64 -9.32 -14.97 -10.76
C THR A 64 -10.09 -13.65 -10.91
N LEU A 65 -9.40 -12.50 -10.84
CA LEU A 65 -9.99 -11.18 -11.04
C LEU A 65 -9.80 -10.75 -12.50
N SER A 66 -10.90 -10.43 -13.19
CA SER A 66 -10.86 -9.75 -14.48
C SER A 66 -10.57 -8.27 -14.27
N ASN A 67 -9.67 -7.71 -15.06
CA ASN A 67 -9.28 -6.32 -14.90
C ASN A 67 -10.33 -5.29 -15.35
N ASP A 68 -11.28 -5.68 -16.20
CA ASP A 68 -12.21 -4.72 -16.82
C ASP A 68 -13.40 -4.36 -15.90
N ILE A 69 -13.79 -5.28 -15.00
CA ILE A 69 -15.08 -5.23 -14.30
C ILE A 69 -14.87 -5.82 -12.88
N PRO A 70 -15.07 -5.05 -11.79
CA PRO A 70 -15.04 -5.60 -10.44
C PRO A 70 -16.07 -6.72 -10.24
N LYS A 71 -15.62 -7.81 -9.62
CA LYS A 71 -16.37 -9.07 -9.45
C LYS A 71 -17.64 -8.91 -8.58
N TYR A 72 -17.61 -8.03 -7.59
CA TYR A 72 -18.72 -7.80 -6.66
C TYR A 72 -19.13 -6.33 -6.69
N ARG A 73 -20.37 -6.06 -7.13
CA ARG A 73 -21.00 -4.72 -7.16
C ARG A 73 -22.31 -4.65 -6.36
N ASP A 74 -22.67 -5.74 -5.69
CA ASP A 74 -23.84 -5.89 -4.83
C ASP A 74 -23.86 -4.90 -3.66
N ARG A 75 -22.68 -4.45 -3.21
CA ARG A 75 -22.55 -3.45 -2.14
C ARG A 75 -22.72 -2.00 -2.60
N ILE A 76 -22.86 -1.75 -3.89
CA ILE A 76 -22.94 -0.41 -4.50
C ILE A 76 -24.16 -0.32 -5.43
N SER A 77 -25.24 -1.06 -5.12
CA SER A 77 -26.45 -1.06 -5.96
C SER A 77 -27.18 0.28 -5.95
N SER A 78 -27.00 1.10 -4.91
CA SER A 78 -27.57 2.45 -4.84
C SER A 78 -26.44 3.48 -4.96
N PRO A 79 -26.38 4.28 -6.04
CA PRO A 79 -25.37 5.32 -6.18
C PRO A 79 -25.56 6.38 -5.08
N GLY A 80 -24.47 6.73 -4.40
CA GLY A 80 -24.49 7.78 -3.39
C GLY A 80 -24.59 9.17 -4.02
N LEU A 81 -25.32 10.08 -3.37
CA LEU A 81 -25.35 11.50 -3.72
C LEU A 81 -24.27 12.23 -2.90
N MET A 82 -23.37 12.94 -3.58
CA MET A 82 -22.41 13.82 -2.92
C MET A 82 -22.61 15.26 -3.41
N ILE A 83 -22.62 16.20 -2.46
CA ILE A 83 -22.64 17.64 -2.72
C ILE A 83 -21.24 18.22 -2.44
N SER A 84 -20.82 19.18 -3.26
CA SER A 84 -19.58 19.93 -3.06
C SER A 84 -19.92 21.43 -3.02
N PRO A 85 -19.40 22.21 -2.06
CA PRO A 85 -18.37 21.88 -1.07
C PRO A 85 -18.94 21.17 0.17
N LYS A 86 -18.12 20.34 0.83
CA LYS A 86 -18.50 19.66 2.07
C LYS A 86 -18.29 20.61 3.27
N PRO A 87 -19.33 20.99 4.02
CA PRO A 87 -19.15 21.77 5.24
C PRO A 87 -18.57 20.91 6.37
N ASP A 88 -17.87 21.54 7.33
CA ASP A 88 -17.27 20.85 8.49
C ASP A 88 -18.33 20.16 9.36
N THR A 89 -19.49 20.79 9.51
CA THR A 89 -20.68 20.21 10.16
C THR A 89 -21.51 19.43 9.15
N ALA A 90 -21.04 18.23 8.78
CA ALA A 90 -21.71 17.14 8.06
C ALA A 90 -22.57 17.48 6.82
N LEU A 91 -23.57 18.37 6.89
CA LEU A 91 -24.43 18.88 5.81
C LEU A 91 -25.02 20.30 6.03
N GLU A 92 -24.63 21.04 7.07
CA GLU A 92 -25.20 22.37 7.37
C GLU A 92 -24.28 23.50 6.94
N PHE A 93 -24.80 24.42 6.10
CA PHE A 93 -24.08 25.60 5.63
C PHE A 93 -24.43 26.79 6.52
N TYR A 94 -23.45 27.24 7.33
CA TYR A 94 -23.57 28.45 8.13
C TYR A 94 -22.76 29.56 7.47
N PHE A 95 -23.44 30.52 6.86
CA PHE A 95 -22.79 31.73 6.34
C PHE A 95 -23.68 32.96 6.51
N ASN A 96 -23.05 34.11 6.70
CA ASN A 96 -23.75 35.39 6.70
C ASN A 96 -23.68 36.01 5.30
N LYS A 97 -24.84 36.29 4.70
CA LYS A 97 -24.92 36.96 3.38
C LYS A 97 -24.26 38.34 3.36
N SER A 98 -24.22 39.01 4.52
CA SER A 98 -23.69 40.36 4.67
C SER A 98 -22.17 40.40 4.80
N ASP A 99 -21.53 39.27 5.11
CA ASP A 99 -20.08 39.16 5.30
C ASP A 99 -19.46 38.31 4.19
N ALA A 100 -18.66 38.96 3.33
CA ALA A 100 -18.00 38.32 2.20
C ALA A 100 -16.95 37.28 2.60
N GLN A 101 -16.37 37.38 3.81
CA GLN A 101 -15.35 36.44 4.29
C GLN A 101 -15.98 35.10 4.70
N SER A 102 -17.21 35.13 5.22
CA SER A 102 -17.93 33.96 5.74
C SER A 102 -18.20 32.87 4.68
N TYR A 103 -18.30 33.22 3.38
CA TYR A 103 -18.53 32.25 2.31
C TYR A 103 -17.40 32.17 1.27
N ALA A 104 -16.31 32.92 1.45
CA ALA A 104 -15.19 32.97 0.51
C ALA A 104 -14.54 31.58 0.31
N GLU A 105 -14.43 30.79 1.38
CA GLU A 105 -13.87 29.45 1.35
C GLU A 105 -14.73 28.48 0.50
N TYR A 106 -16.05 28.52 0.68
CA TYR A 106 -16.99 27.73 -0.13
C TYR A 106 -16.89 28.09 -1.62
N VAL A 107 -16.83 29.38 -1.95
CA VAL A 107 -16.70 29.85 -3.34
C VAL A 107 -15.36 29.43 -3.94
N SER A 108 -14.27 29.47 -3.18
CA SER A 108 -12.95 29.05 -3.66
C SER A 108 -12.91 27.55 -4.00
N THR A 109 -13.57 26.72 -3.19
CA THR A 109 -13.66 25.27 -3.41
C THR A 109 -14.55 24.94 -4.61
N LEU A 110 -15.66 25.66 -4.76
CA LEU A 110 -16.54 25.54 -5.92
C LEU A 110 -15.83 25.95 -7.22
N ARG A 111 -15.09 27.06 -7.21
CA ARG A 111 -14.29 27.48 -8.38
C ARG A 111 -13.27 26.43 -8.78
N LYS A 112 -12.51 25.90 -7.83
CA LYS A 112 -11.55 24.80 -8.10
C LYS A 112 -12.23 23.55 -8.68
N PHE A 113 -13.41 23.19 -8.16
CA PHE A 113 -14.18 22.06 -8.67
C PHE A 113 -14.67 22.28 -10.11
N LEU A 114 -15.09 23.51 -10.44
CA LEU A 114 -15.59 23.88 -11.76
C LEU A 114 -14.47 24.10 -12.79
N GLU A 115 -13.33 24.65 -12.39
CA GLU A 115 -12.15 24.82 -13.26
C GLU A 115 -11.68 23.47 -13.84
N SER A 116 -11.77 22.39 -13.04
CA SER A 116 -11.52 21.02 -13.51
C SER A 116 -12.47 20.55 -14.63
N LYS A 117 -13.64 21.19 -14.79
CA LYS A 117 -14.66 20.86 -15.79
C LYS A 117 -14.64 21.79 -17.00
N GLU A 118 -14.16 23.02 -16.84
CA GLU A 118 -14.15 24.05 -17.89
C GLU A 118 -13.02 23.88 -18.91
N GLY A 119 -11.97 23.10 -18.59
CA GLY A 119 -10.88 22.75 -19.51
C GLY A 119 -11.25 21.76 -20.63
N VAL A 120 -12.50 21.30 -20.70
CA VAL A 120 -12.98 20.38 -21.74
C VAL A 120 -13.93 21.13 -22.67
N PRO A 121 -13.58 21.39 -23.95
CA PRO A 121 -14.55 21.90 -24.91
C PRO A 121 -15.67 20.85 -25.06
N ARG A 122 -16.91 21.21 -24.69
CA ARG A 122 -18.11 20.39 -24.93
C ARG A 122 -18.34 20.27 -26.44
N LYS A 123 -17.63 19.35 -27.09
CA LYS A 123 -17.98 18.88 -28.42
C LYS A 123 -19.08 17.85 -28.23
N ASN A 124 -20.31 18.35 -28.36
CA ASN A 124 -21.52 17.63 -28.74
C ASN A 124 -21.92 16.45 -27.84
N ALA A 125 -23.08 16.58 -27.22
CA ALA A 125 -23.79 15.42 -26.70
C ALA A 125 -24.05 14.42 -27.84
N LEU A 126 -23.53 13.20 -27.65
CA LEU A 126 -24.09 11.91 -28.05
C LEU A 126 -24.13 11.60 -29.56
N SER A 127 -23.03 11.04 -30.06
CA SER A 127 -23.08 9.74 -30.75
C SER A 127 -22.29 8.75 -29.90
N ASP A 128 -22.83 7.54 -29.67
CA ASP A 128 -22.31 6.47 -28.79
C ASP A 128 -20.90 5.92 -29.15
N ALA A 129 -20.06 6.69 -29.84
CA ALA A 129 -18.73 6.30 -30.31
C ALA A 129 -17.56 7.03 -29.60
N ASP A 130 -17.80 8.02 -28.73
CA ASP A 130 -16.73 8.89 -28.19
C ASP A 130 -16.73 8.99 -26.65
N LEU A 131 -16.38 7.89 -25.95
CA LEU A 131 -16.14 7.91 -24.50
C LEU A 131 -14.84 8.67 -24.13
N PRO A 132 -14.79 9.37 -22.96
CA PRO A 132 -13.67 10.23 -22.57
C PRO A 132 -12.40 9.45 -22.17
N PRO A 133 -11.19 10.06 -22.28
CA PRO A 133 -9.89 9.40 -22.08
C PRO A 133 -9.65 8.86 -20.66
N THR A 134 -10.55 9.11 -19.70
CA THR A 134 -10.50 8.47 -18.38
C THR A 134 -10.67 6.94 -18.46
N VAL A 135 -11.31 6.44 -19.53
CA VAL A 135 -11.35 5.00 -19.85
C VAL A 135 -10.04 4.54 -20.53
N GLN A 136 -9.34 5.46 -21.20
CA GLN A 136 -8.07 5.20 -21.88
C GLN A 136 -6.89 5.10 -20.91
N TRP A 137 -6.80 5.95 -19.88
CA TRP A 137 -5.75 5.85 -18.85
C TRP A 137 -5.85 4.57 -17.99
N VAL A 138 -7.06 4.01 -17.81
CA VAL A 138 -7.25 2.70 -17.19
C VAL A 138 -6.73 1.58 -18.11
N GLY A 139 -6.91 1.72 -19.43
CA GLY A 139 -6.31 0.82 -20.42
C GLY A 139 -4.79 0.94 -20.51
N ASP A 140 -4.23 2.15 -20.40
CA ASP A 140 -2.80 2.41 -20.51
C ASP A 140 -2.03 1.95 -19.25
N PHE A 141 -2.59 2.13 -18.05
CA PHE A 141 -2.00 1.60 -16.79
C PHE A 141 -2.07 0.06 -16.72
N GLN A 142 -3.02 -0.53 -17.45
CA GLN A 142 -3.16 -1.98 -17.61
C GLN A 142 -2.18 -2.55 -18.64
N ALA A 143 -1.95 -1.84 -19.75
CA ALA A 143 -1.00 -2.23 -20.79
C ALA A 143 0.46 -2.25 -20.29
N GLU A 144 0.82 -1.37 -19.36
CA GLU A 144 2.17 -1.39 -18.74
C GLU A 144 2.35 -2.58 -17.78
N ASN A 145 1.28 -3.03 -17.12
CA ASN A 145 1.28 -4.26 -16.30
C ASN A 145 1.23 -5.54 -17.13
N GLU A 146 0.65 -5.52 -18.34
CA GLU A 146 0.66 -6.64 -19.29
C GLU A 146 2.09 -6.98 -19.75
N HIS A 147 3.03 -6.03 -19.77
CA HIS A 147 4.43 -6.32 -20.11
C HIS A 147 5.12 -7.15 -19.00
N LEU A 148 4.84 -6.86 -17.73
CA LEU A 148 5.34 -7.65 -16.59
C LEU A 148 4.58 -8.98 -16.44
N LEU A 149 3.27 -9.00 -16.64
CA LEU A 149 2.44 -10.21 -16.64
C LEU A 149 2.74 -11.13 -17.83
N SER A 150 3.08 -10.59 -18.99
CA SER A 150 3.55 -11.35 -20.16
C SER A 150 4.92 -11.95 -19.91
N CYS A 151 5.87 -11.21 -19.31
CA CYS A 151 7.15 -11.79 -18.85
C CYS A 151 6.93 -12.91 -17.82
N PHE A 152 6.03 -12.73 -16.84
CA PHE A 152 5.69 -13.78 -15.87
C PHE A 152 5.00 -14.98 -16.52
N ARG A 153 4.07 -14.78 -17.46
CA ARG A 153 3.41 -15.85 -18.23
C ARG A 153 4.39 -16.55 -19.18
N PHE A 154 5.37 -15.85 -19.75
CA PHE A 154 6.44 -16.45 -20.56
C PHE A 154 7.36 -17.33 -19.73
N ILE A 155 7.76 -16.87 -18.53
CA ILE A 155 8.55 -17.67 -17.59
C ILE A 155 7.76 -18.92 -17.15
N GLN A 156 6.46 -18.78 -16.91
CA GLN A 156 5.57 -19.90 -16.58
C GLN A 156 5.38 -20.87 -17.77
N CYS A 157 5.29 -20.37 -19.01
CA CYS A 157 5.26 -21.19 -20.21
C CYS A 157 6.60 -21.90 -20.47
N LEU A 158 7.74 -21.25 -20.22
CA LEU A 158 9.08 -21.85 -20.34
C LEU A 158 9.31 -22.94 -19.28
N ALA A 159 8.87 -22.72 -18.03
CA ALA A 159 8.96 -23.72 -16.97
C ALA A 159 8.10 -24.97 -17.24
N ILE A 160 6.96 -24.82 -17.93
CA ILE A 160 6.09 -25.94 -18.33
C ILE A 160 6.62 -26.65 -19.60
N ARG A 161 7.26 -25.91 -20.51
CA ARG A 161 7.79 -26.45 -21.78
C ARG A 161 9.18 -27.09 -21.66
N GLY A 162 9.95 -26.75 -20.62
CA GLY A 162 11.24 -27.38 -20.29
C GLY A 162 11.14 -28.77 -19.63
N LYS A 163 9.93 -29.33 -19.51
CA LYS A 163 9.67 -30.68 -18.99
C LYS A 163 9.17 -31.64 -20.08
N LYS A 164 9.79 -31.57 -21.26
CA LYS A 164 9.77 -32.60 -22.30
C LYS A 164 11.18 -32.89 -22.76
#